data_AF-A0A2M7U922-F1
#
_entry.id   AF-A0A2M7U922-F1
#
_cell.length_a   1.000
_cell.length_b   1.000
_cell.length_c   1.000
_cell.angle_alpha   90.00
_cell.angle_beta   90.00
_cell.angle_gamma   90.00
#
_symmetry.space_group_name_H-M   'P 1'
#
loop_
_entity.id
_entity.type
_entity.pdbx_description
1 polymer ?
#
loop_
_entity_poly.entity_id
_entity_poly.type
_entity_poly.pdbx_seq_one_letter_code
_entity_poly.pdbx_strand_id
1 'polypeptide(L)'
;MLKEGQTVDFDTPFLQKKIEEEVNISISKNLNVPPQKIFHYLKKFVGESIEKNETLAINKGIFTTKKIVSKYSGLIKEINHSDGSITILSKTEAENTVNSYFKGKVNKIKKNELSIEINKGEEFPAKNVSQNFGGKTFYTDERSDFNSENVLNSIIVCENITSYYKAKAEALGANGFLSLSKLSEELGTPYAQLKNINDYKKITKTKFTYCTILSNSSTIYLY
;
A
#
# COMPACT_ATOMS: atom_id res chain seq x y z
N MET A 1 -8.81 -7.07 -10.63
CA MET A 1 -8.79 -5.63 -10.95
C MET A 1 -10.19 -5.19 -11.37
N LEU A 2 -10.49 -3.90 -11.16
CA LEU A 2 -11.82 -3.30 -11.41
C LEU A 2 -12.30 -3.47 -12.85
N LYS A 3 -13.61 -3.53 -13.04
CA LYS A 3 -14.28 -3.60 -14.34
C LYS A 3 -15.28 -2.46 -14.51
N GLU A 4 -15.50 -2.03 -15.76
CA GLU A 4 -16.59 -1.10 -16.06
C GLU A 4 -17.95 -1.69 -15.68
N GLY A 5 -18.82 -0.85 -15.12
CA GLY A 5 -20.12 -1.24 -14.58
C GLY A 5 -20.09 -1.85 -13.18
N GLN A 6 -18.91 -2.16 -12.63
CA GLN A 6 -18.78 -2.76 -11.29
C GLN A 6 -19.15 -1.76 -10.19
N THR A 7 -19.98 -2.19 -9.24
CA THR A 7 -20.14 -1.49 -7.95
C THR A 7 -18.96 -1.82 -7.05
N VAL A 8 -18.36 -0.79 -6.46
CA VAL A 8 -17.18 -0.88 -5.62
C VAL A 8 -17.45 -0.27 -4.25
N ASP A 9 -16.78 -0.80 -3.24
CA ASP A 9 -16.75 -0.31 -1.87
C ASP A 9 -15.31 -0.35 -1.31
N PHE A 10 -15.12 0.05 -0.06
CA PHE A 10 -13.81 0.14 0.58
C PHE A 10 -13.13 -1.21 0.85
N ASP A 11 -13.82 -2.33 0.63
CA ASP A 11 -13.27 -3.68 0.73
C ASP A 11 -12.92 -4.26 -0.66
N THR A 12 -13.30 -3.57 -1.74
CA THR A 12 -13.05 -4.01 -3.11
C THR A 12 -11.58 -3.81 -3.48
N PRO A 13 -10.85 -4.85 -3.94
CA PRO A 13 -9.47 -4.71 -4.39
C PRO A 13 -9.33 -3.77 -5.60
N PHE A 14 -8.52 -2.72 -5.45
CA PHE A 14 -8.30 -1.68 -6.46
C PHE A 14 -6.94 -1.85 -7.15
N LEU A 15 -5.85 -1.81 -6.39
CA LEU A 15 -4.48 -1.90 -6.93
C LEU A 15 -3.79 -3.16 -6.42
N GLN A 16 -2.95 -3.76 -7.26
CA GLN A 16 -2.02 -4.80 -6.81
C GLN A 16 -0.63 -4.18 -6.78
N LYS A 17 -0.06 -4.03 -5.59
CA LYS A 17 1.31 -3.53 -5.45
C LYS A 17 2.25 -4.70 -5.66
N LYS A 18 2.99 -4.70 -6.78
CA LYS A 18 4.15 -5.60 -6.92
C LYS A 18 5.24 -5.07 -6.01
N ILE A 19 5.56 -5.84 -4.96
CA ILE A 19 6.68 -5.52 -4.08
C ILE A 19 7.88 -6.27 -4.62
N GLU A 20 8.95 -5.54 -4.86
CA GLU A 20 10.24 -6.14 -5.13
C GLU A 20 10.93 -6.37 -3.78
N GLU A 21 11.24 -7.62 -3.47
CA GLU A 21 11.92 -8.00 -2.24
C GLU A 21 13.30 -8.54 -2.57
N GLU A 22 14.31 -8.15 -1.79
CA GLU A 22 15.65 -8.72 -1.92
C GLU A 22 15.74 -10.00 -1.09
N VAL A 23 15.92 -11.13 -1.77
CA VAL A 23 16.08 -12.43 -1.14
C VAL A 23 17.51 -12.91 -1.31
N ASN A 24 18.16 -13.20 -0.18
CA ASN A 24 19.51 -13.76 -0.17
C ASN A 24 19.46 -15.31 -0.08
N ILE A 25 20.20 -15.99 -0.95
CA ILE A 25 20.33 -17.45 -0.97
C ILE A 25 21.82 -17.80 -0.82
N SER A 26 22.15 -18.52 0.24
CA SER A 26 23.53 -19.00 0.45
C SER A 26 23.83 -20.23 -0.40
N ILE A 27 24.63 -20.07 -1.46
CA ILE A 27 25.03 -21.14 -2.38
C ILE A 27 26.13 -22.01 -1.76
N SER A 28 27.10 -21.38 -1.09
CA SER A 28 28.22 -22.04 -0.41
C SER A 28 27.71 -23.05 0.64
N LYS A 29 26.81 -22.63 1.52
CA LYS A 29 26.22 -23.48 2.56
C LYS A 29 25.38 -24.60 1.96
N ASN A 30 24.52 -24.29 0.99
CA ASN A 30 23.59 -25.26 0.42
C ASN A 30 24.29 -26.33 -0.44
N LEU A 31 25.37 -25.98 -1.16
CA LEU A 31 26.18 -26.94 -1.92
C LEU A 31 27.31 -27.57 -1.08
N ASN A 32 27.60 -27.05 0.11
CA ASN A 32 28.76 -27.39 0.93
C ASN A 32 30.09 -27.18 0.19
N VAL A 33 30.28 -25.98 -0.37
CA VAL A 33 31.49 -25.59 -1.11
C VAL A 33 32.07 -24.28 -0.56
N PRO A 34 33.39 -24.02 -0.68
CA PRO A 34 33.96 -22.76 -0.26
C PRO A 34 33.31 -21.56 -0.97
N PRO A 35 33.03 -20.44 -0.26
CA PRO A 35 32.47 -19.21 -0.83
C PRO A 35 33.15 -18.75 -2.12
N GLN A 36 34.47 -18.79 -2.15
CA GLN A 36 35.27 -18.32 -3.29
C GLN A 36 35.09 -19.18 -4.54
N LYS A 37 34.54 -20.39 -4.40
CA LYS A 37 34.37 -21.35 -5.49
C LYS A 37 32.95 -21.39 -6.05
N ILE A 38 31.98 -20.64 -5.52
CA ILE A 38 30.56 -20.76 -5.93
C ILE A 38 30.36 -20.57 -7.44
N PHE A 39 31.16 -19.70 -8.09
CA PHE A 39 31.07 -19.39 -9.52
C PHE A 39 31.24 -20.59 -10.45
N HIS A 40 31.98 -21.61 -10.02
CA HIS A 40 32.16 -22.85 -10.79
C HIS A 40 30.87 -23.68 -10.87
N TYR A 41 29.94 -23.44 -9.94
CA TYR A 41 28.72 -24.22 -9.78
C TYR A 41 27.47 -23.47 -10.20
N LEU A 42 27.54 -22.14 -10.29
CA LEU A 42 26.42 -21.30 -10.71
C LEU A 42 26.03 -21.59 -12.16
N LYS A 43 24.72 -21.56 -12.40
CA LYS A 43 24.10 -21.61 -13.74
C LYS A 43 23.52 -20.27 -14.17
N LYS A 44 23.52 -19.29 -13.26
CA LYS A 44 22.96 -17.95 -13.46
C LYS A 44 23.90 -16.89 -12.89
N PHE A 45 23.93 -15.73 -13.54
CA PHE A 45 24.83 -14.62 -13.26
C PHE A 45 24.07 -13.31 -12.98
N VAL A 46 24.78 -12.32 -12.44
CA VAL A 46 24.25 -10.97 -12.20
C VAL A 46 23.64 -10.40 -13.50
N GLY A 47 22.45 -9.83 -13.39
CA GLY A 47 21.70 -9.28 -14.51
C GLY A 47 20.80 -10.29 -15.23
N GLU A 48 20.88 -11.59 -14.91
CA GLU A 48 19.98 -12.58 -15.50
C GLU A 48 18.65 -12.67 -14.74
N SER A 49 17.59 -12.88 -15.51
CA SER A 49 16.28 -13.23 -14.96
C SER A 49 16.22 -14.72 -14.62
N ILE A 50 15.50 -15.03 -13.55
CA ILE A 50 15.26 -16.38 -13.08
C ILE A 50 13.76 -16.62 -12.85
N GLU A 51 13.32 -17.84 -13.11
CA GLU A 51 11.97 -18.31 -12.79
C GLU A 51 11.94 -19.20 -11.55
N LYS A 52 10.77 -19.29 -10.90
CA LYS A 52 10.53 -20.26 -9.83
C LYS A 52 10.80 -21.68 -10.32
N ASN A 53 11.47 -22.47 -9.48
CA ASN A 53 11.98 -23.82 -9.76
C ASN A 53 13.12 -23.90 -10.80
N GLU A 54 13.58 -22.77 -11.33
CA GLU A 54 14.75 -22.75 -12.20
C GLU A 54 16.03 -23.08 -11.43
N THR A 55 17.01 -23.65 -12.12
CA THR A 55 18.25 -24.09 -11.50
C THR A 55 19.22 -22.93 -11.31
N LEU A 56 19.63 -22.68 -10.07
CA LEU A 56 20.59 -21.64 -9.72
C LEU A 56 22.03 -22.15 -9.72
N ALA A 57 22.24 -23.35 -9.18
CA ALA A 57 23.56 -23.94 -9.05
C ALA A 57 23.50 -25.47 -9.06
N ILE A 58 24.54 -26.11 -9.61
CA ILE A 58 24.68 -27.57 -9.63
C ILE A 58 26.12 -27.93 -9.26
N ASN A 59 26.29 -28.84 -8.31
CA ASN A 59 27.54 -29.53 -8.04
C ASN A 59 27.40 -31.02 -8.38
N LYS A 60 28.13 -31.49 -9.40
CA LYS A 60 28.18 -32.89 -9.82
C LYS A 60 29.46 -33.54 -9.30
N GLY A 61 29.32 -34.45 -8.34
CA GLY A 61 30.39 -35.34 -7.91
C GLY A 61 30.35 -36.68 -8.65
N ILE A 62 31.30 -37.55 -8.34
CA ILE A 62 31.44 -38.89 -8.94
C ILE A 62 30.25 -39.80 -8.57
N PHE A 63 29.66 -39.61 -7.37
CA PHE A 63 28.57 -40.44 -6.85
C PHE A 63 27.28 -39.69 -6.51
N THR A 64 27.30 -38.36 -6.41
CA THR A 64 26.12 -37.56 -6.03
C THR A 64 26.05 -36.25 -6.81
N THR A 65 24.83 -35.79 -7.10
CA THR A 65 24.59 -34.46 -7.67
C THR A 65 23.76 -33.65 -6.69
N LYS A 66 24.27 -32.48 -6.28
CA LYS A 66 23.51 -31.49 -5.51
C LYS A 66 23.04 -30.36 -6.43
N LYS A 67 21.77 -30.02 -6.32
CA LYS A 67 21.12 -29.00 -7.14
C LYS A 67 20.42 -27.99 -6.23
N ILE A 68 20.60 -26.71 -6.51
CA ILE A 68 19.82 -25.64 -5.91
C ILE A 68 18.87 -25.10 -6.97
N VAL A 69 17.58 -25.11 -6.64
CA VAL A 69 16.53 -24.48 -7.45
C VAL A 69 16.05 -23.21 -6.77
N SER A 70 15.67 -22.21 -7.57
CA SER A 70 15.09 -20.99 -7.05
C SER A 70 13.68 -21.23 -6.52
N LYS A 71 13.36 -20.66 -5.37
CA LYS A 71 11.98 -20.58 -4.87
C LYS A 71 11.23 -19.34 -5.37
N TYR A 72 11.96 -18.42 -6.03
CA TYR A 72 11.51 -17.09 -6.41
C TYR A 72 11.72 -16.85 -7.91
N SER A 73 10.86 -16.04 -8.50
CA SER A 73 11.09 -15.47 -9.82
C SER A 73 11.65 -14.05 -9.64
N GLY A 74 12.61 -13.63 -10.45
CA GLY A 74 13.26 -12.33 -10.23
C GLY A 74 14.48 -12.08 -11.08
N LEU A 75 15.27 -11.09 -10.68
CA LEU A 75 16.55 -10.72 -11.30
C LEU A 75 17.68 -10.99 -10.31
N ILE A 76 18.79 -11.60 -10.76
CA ILE A 76 19.98 -11.70 -9.91
C ILE A 76 20.64 -10.32 -9.84
N LYS A 77 20.59 -9.71 -8.65
CA LYS A 77 21.14 -8.38 -8.38
C LYS A 77 22.62 -8.45 -8.01
N GLU A 78 22.99 -9.45 -7.22
CA GLU A 78 24.33 -9.56 -6.67
C GLU A 78 24.75 -11.03 -6.49
N ILE A 79 26.04 -11.28 -6.64
CA ILE A 79 26.68 -12.52 -6.19
C ILE A 79 27.83 -12.13 -5.27
N ASN A 80 27.74 -12.50 -4.00
CA ASN A 80 28.73 -12.18 -3.00
C ASN A 80 29.73 -13.34 -2.86
N HIS A 81 30.97 -13.08 -3.28
CA HIS A 81 32.06 -14.07 -3.26
C HIS A 81 32.64 -14.30 -1.86
N SER A 82 32.47 -13.34 -0.95
CA SER A 82 33.03 -13.38 0.40
C SER A 82 32.26 -14.37 1.27
N ASP A 83 30.92 -14.36 1.21
CA ASP A 83 30.07 -15.28 1.95
C ASP A 83 29.48 -16.42 1.10
N GLY A 84 29.58 -16.32 -0.23
CA GLY A 84 29.12 -17.33 -1.16
C GLY A 84 27.60 -17.33 -1.33
N SER A 85 26.96 -16.17 -1.24
CA SER A 85 25.52 -15.97 -1.43
C SER A 85 25.18 -15.29 -2.76
N ILE A 86 23.92 -15.40 -3.16
CA ILE A 86 23.34 -14.62 -4.26
C ILE A 86 22.16 -13.82 -3.72
N THR A 87 22.01 -12.59 -4.20
CA THR A 87 20.85 -11.73 -3.91
C THR A 87 19.97 -11.65 -5.15
N ILE A 88 18.72 -12.06 -5.00
CA ILE A 88 17.69 -12.00 -6.04
C ILE A 88 16.74 -10.87 -5.68
N LEU A 89 16.54 -9.95 -6.62
CA LEU A 89 15.41 -9.04 -6.59
C LEU A 89 14.17 -9.83 -7.02
N SER A 90 13.48 -10.40 -6.03
CA SER A 90 12.30 -11.22 -6.20
C SER A 90 11.14 -10.35 -6.64
N LYS A 91 10.52 -10.74 -7.75
CA LYS A 91 9.17 -10.28 -8.10
C LYS A 91 8.21 -11.17 -7.33
N THR A 92 8.16 -11.01 -6.02
CA THR A 92 7.16 -11.71 -5.23
C THR A 92 5.81 -11.08 -5.59
N GLU A 93 4.89 -11.87 -6.11
CA GLU A 93 3.47 -11.56 -6.03
C GLU A 93 3.05 -11.72 -4.56
N ALA A 94 3.64 -10.92 -3.67
CA ALA A 94 2.91 -10.56 -2.48
C ALA A 94 1.71 -9.78 -3.04
N GLU A 95 0.56 -10.43 -3.08
CA GLU A 95 -0.72 -9.81 -3.40
C GLU A 95 -1.08 -8.81 -2.30
N ASN A 96 -0.27 -7.76 -2.15
CA ASN A 96 -0.70 -6.59 -1.39
C ASN A 96 -1.67 -5.85 -2.28
N THR A 97 -2.90 -6.37 -2.29
CA THR A 97 -4.07 -5.72 -2.83
C THR A 97 -4.38 -4.53 -1.95
N VAL A 98 -4.31 -3.36 -2.54
CA VAL A 98 -4.81 -2.13 -1.94
C VAL A 98 -6.28 -2.05 -2.28
N ASN A 99 -7.13 -1.99 -1.26
CA ASN A 99 -8.56 -1.83 -1.47
C ASN A 99 -8.88 -0.42 -1.97
N SER A 100 -10.09 -0.27 -2.52
CA SER A 100 -10.59 0.98 -3.07
C SER A 100 -10.65 2.07 -2.00
N TYR A 101 -10.31 3.29 -2.40
CA TYR A 101 -10.48 4.49 -1.59
C TYR A 101 -11.86 5.14 -1.80
N PHE A 102 -12.72 4.52 -2.59
CA PHE A 102 -13.99 5.10 -3.02
C PHE A 102 -15.10 4.05 -3.07
N LYS A 103 -16.32 4.52 -2.89
CA LYS A 103 -17.55 3.76 -3.06
C LYS A 103 -18.37 4.36 -4.19
N GLY A 104 -18.86 3.52 -5.09
CA GLY A 104 -19.65 3.99 -6.23
C GLY A 104 -19.74 2.94 -7.33
N LYS A 105 -20.11 3.35 -8.53
CA LYS A 105 -20.12 2.48 -9.71
C LYS A 105 -19.01 2.91 -10.66
N VAL A 106 -18.19 1.96 -11.12
CA VAL A 106 -17.18 2.25 -12.14
C VAL A 106 -17.89 2.57 -13.45
N ASN A 107 -17.79 3.81 -13.90
CA ASN A 107 -18.38 4.25 -15.17
C ASN A 107 -17.42 3.96 -16.33
N LYS A 108 -16.14 4.32 -16.17
CA LYS A 108 -15.16 4.22 -17.24
C LYS A 108 -13.75 3.99 -16.70
N ILE A 109 -12.99 3.11 -17.37
CA ILE A 109 -11.58 2.87 -17.07
C ILE A 109 -10.75 3.24 -18.31
N LYS A 110 -9.87 4.24 -18.17
CA LYS A 110 -8.83 4.57 -19.15
C LYS A 110 -7.46 4.33 -18.53
N LYS A 111 -6.41 4.34 -19.37
CA LYS A 111 -5.02 4.06 -18.96
C LYS A 111 -4.58 4.80 -17.69
N ASN A 112 -4.97 6.06 -17.53
CA ASN A 112 -4.57 6.92 -16.41
C ASN A 112 -5.76 7.60 -15.70
N GLU A 113 -6.99 7.17 -15.98
CA GLU A 113 -8.20 7.84 -15.48
C GLU A 113 -9.25 6.81 -15.10
N LEU A 114 -9.81 6.95 -13.91
CA LEU A 114 -10.91 6.13 -13.42
C LEU A 114 -12.08 7.06 -13.13
N SER A 115 -13.19 6.88 -13.84
CA SER A 115 -14.41 7.64 -13.61
C SER A 115 -15.38 6.82 -12.77
N ILE A 116 -15.78 7.36 -11.63
CA ILE A 116 -16.74 6.74 -10.71
C ILE A 116 -18.05 7.53 -10.76
N GLU A 117 -19.15 6.83 -10.96
CA GLU A 117 -20.50 7.35 -10.83
C GLU A 117 -20.91 7.31 -9.36
N ILE A 118 -21.33 8.48 -8.85
CA ILE A 118 -21.81 8.71 -7.49
C ILE A 118 -23.12 9.51 -7.57
N ASN A 119 -23.95 9.43 -6.53
CA ASN A 119 -25.25 10.12 -6.52
C ASN A 119 -25.10 11.64 -6.49
N LYS A 120 -24.29 12.15 -5.55
CA LYS A 120 -24.01 13.57 -5.37
C LYS A 120 -22.69 13.69 -4.66
N GLY A 121 -21.80 14.55 -5.15
CA GLY A 121 -20.54 14.82 -4.48
C GLY A 121 -20.00 16.18 -4.83
N GLU A 122 -19.00 16.59 -4.07
CA GLU A 122 -18.31 17.86 -4.23
C GLU A 122 -16.81 17.69 -4.05
N GLU A 123 -16.07 18.54 -4.76
CA GLU A 123 -14.62 18.57 -4.73
C GLU A 123 -14.12 19.73 -3.86
N PHE A 124 -13.13 19.46 -3.03
CA PHE A 124 -12.49 20.44 -2.15
C PHE A 124 -10.97 20.35 -2.24
N PRO A 125 -10.25 21.50 -2.18
CA PRO A 125 -8.80 21.52 -2.17
C PRO A 125 -8.24 21.07 -0.82
N ALA A 126 -7.25 20.17 -0.86
CA ALA A 126 -6.50 19.70 0.29
C ALA A 126 -5.12 20.36 0.37
N LYS A 127 -4.51 20.28 1.55
CA LYS A 127 -3.08 20.50 1.79
C LYS A 127 -2.57 19.48 2.82
N ASN A 128 -1.25 19.28 2.90
CA ASN A 128 -0.63 18.35 3.85
C ASN A 128 -1.29 16.95 3.82
N VAL A 129 -1.37 16.33 2.64
CA VAL A 129 -1.96 15.00 2.45
C VAL A 129 -0.87 13.94 2.61
N SER A 130 -1.02 13.02 3.55
CA SER A 130 0.02 12.01 3.80
C SER A 130 0.04 10.90 2.75
N GLN A 131 -1.13 10.42 2.30
CA GLN A 131 -1.28 9.41 1.25
C GLN A 131 -2.70 9.40 0.67
N ASN A 132 -2.99 8.49 -0.27
CA ASN A 132 -4.36 8.24 -0.73
C ASN A 132 -5.13 7.43 0.32
N PHE A 133 -6.36 7.84 0.64
CA PHE A 133 -7.23 7.10 1.55
C PHE A 133 -8.70 7.48 1.34
N GLY A 134 -9.60 6.68 1.89
CA GLY A 134 -11.03 6.89 1.77
C GLY A 134 -11.82 6.09 2.81
N GLY A 135 -13.08 6.46 3.01
CA GLY A 135 -13.93 5.80 3.98
C GLY A 135 -15.26 6.52 4.20
N LYS A 136 -16.08 5.95 5.09
CA LYS A 136 -17.27 6.63 5.62
C LYS A 136 -16.83 7.78 6.52
N THR A 137 -17.51 8.92 6.49
CA THR A 137 -17.17 10.05 7.35
C THR A 137 -17.78 9.91 8.75
N PHE A 138 -17.06 10.39 9.75
CA PHE A 138 -17.57 10.66 11.08
C PHE A 138 -17.23 12.11 11.45
N TYR A 139 -18.25 12.95 11.53
CA TYR A 139 -18.10 14.36 11.88
C TYR A 139 -18.11 14.52 13.38
N THR A 140 -17.04 15.10 13.92
CA THR A 140 -16.82 15.23 15.36
C THR A 140 -16.44 16.65 15.75
N ASP A 141 -16.84 17.00 16.96
CA ASP A 141 -16.39 18.17 17.71
C ASP A 141 -15.80 17.73 19.06
N GLU A 142 -15.42 18.68 19.91
CA GLU A 142 -14.82 18.41 21.23
C GLU A 142 -15.76 17.66 22.22
N ARG A 143 -17.06 17.57 21.90
CA ARG A 143 -18.08 16.95 22.76
C ARG A 143 -18.54 15.57 22.27
N SER A 144 -18.03 15.14 21.13
CA SER A 144 -18.48 13.92 20.48
C SER A 144 -17.89 12.69 21.17
N ASP A 145 -18.73 11.67 21.40
CA ASP A 145 -18.29 10.42 22.00
C ASP A 145 -17.62 9.52 20.97
N PHE A 146 -16.34 9.23 21.15
CA PHE A 146 -15.61 8.27 20.31
C PHE A 146 -15.87 6.84 20.82
N ASN A 147 -16.47 6.01 19.99
CA ASN A 147 -16.70 4.58 20.24
C ASN A 147 -16.49 3.76 18.96
N SER A 148 -16.52 2.44 19.06
CA SER A 148 -16.27 1.57 17.90
C SER A 148 -17.33 1.71 16.81
N GLU A 149 -18.57 2.03 17.15
CA GLU A 149 -19.67 2.11 16.17
C GLU A 149 -19.51 3.29 15.21
N ASN A 150 -18.97 4.41 15.70
CA ASN A 150 -18.81 5.62 14.89
C ASN A 150 -17.40 5.81 14.33
N VAL A 151 -16.37 5.26 14.96
CA VAL A 151 -14.98 5.45 14.53
C VAL A 151 -14.48 4.34 13.59
N LEU A 152 -14.89 3.09 13.78
CA LEU A 152 -14.33 1.97 13.03
C LEU A 152 -14.50 2.15 11.52
N ASN A 153 -13.40 2.01 10.78
CA ASN A 153 -13.31 2.16 9.32
C ASN A 153 -13.81 3.54 8.80
N SER A 154 -13.76 4.58 9.64
CA SER A 154 -14.24 5.92 9.30
C SER A 154 -13.10 6.92 9.09
N ILE A 155 -13.40 7.99 8.34
CA ILE A 155 -12.60 9.20 8.25
C ILE A 155 -13.16 10.19 9.27
N ILE A 156 -12.34 10.54 10.25
CA ILE A 156 -12.66 11.53 11.27
C ILE A 156 -12.56 12.93 10.67
N VAL A 157 -13.69 13.64 10.60
CA VAL A 157 -13.76 15.01 10.08
C VAL A 157 -13.96 15.98 11.23
N CYS A 158 -13.01 16.89 11.45
CA CYS A 158 -12.98 17.78 12.60
C CYS A 158 -12.32 19.13 12.29
N GLU A 159 -12.51 20.12 13.15
CA GLU A 159 -11.76 21.39 13.03
C GLU A 159 -10.35 21.21 13.57
N ASN A 160 -10.27 20.69 14.79
CA ASN A 160 -9.08 20.38 15.55
C ASN A 160 -9.29 19.03 16.25
N ILE A 161 -8.19 18.33 16.52
CA ILE A 161 -8.20 17.12 17.34
C ILE A 161 -6.99 17.13 18.26
N THR A 162 -7.21 16.83 19.53
CA THR A 162 -6.11 16.69 20.50
C THR A 162 -5.41 15.34 20.30
N SER A 163 -4.16 15.23 20.75
CA SER A 163 -3.41 13.97 20.67
C SER A 163 -4.13 12.80 21.37
N TYR A 164 -4.86 13.09 22.46
CA TYR A 164 -5.66 12.10 23.18
C TYR A 164 -6.79 11.52 22.29
N TYR A 165 -7.60 12.39 21.68
CA TYR A 165 -8.70 11.94 20.83
C TYR A 165 -8.22 11.32 19.53
N LYS A 166 -7.10 11.82 18.97
CA LYS A 166 -6.44 11.19 17.83
C LYS A 166 -6.06 9.75 18.17
N ALA A 167 -5.27 9.54 19.23
CA ALA A 167 -4.83 8.20 19.64
C ALA A 167 -6.02 7.27 19.96
N LYS A 168 -7.08 7.80 20.59
CA LYS A 168 -8.32 7.04 20.83
C LYS A 168 -8.99 6.61 19.53
N ALA A 169 -9.08 7.51 18.55
CA ALA A 169 -9.70 7.19 17.26
C ALA A 169 -8.88 6.15 16.48
N GLU A 170 -7.55 6.26 16.51
CA GLU A 170 -6.65 5.28 15.90
C GLU A 170 -6.81 3.89 16.53
N ALA A 171 -6.86 3.83 17.87
CA ALA A 171 -7.08 2.58 18.60
C ALA A 171 -8.45 1.94 18.32
N LEU A 172 -9.46 2.74 17.98
CA LEU A 172 -10.79 2.29 17.60
C LEU A 172 -10.92 1.94 16.10
N GLY A 173 -9.84 2.09 15.32
CA GLY A 173 -9.78 1.69 13.92
C GLY A 173 -10.23 2.76 12.93
N ALA A 174 -9.95 4.04 13.19
CA ALA A 174 -10.12 5.09 12.17
C ALA A 174 -9.28 4.81 10.92
N ASN A 175 -9.84 5.06 9.74
CA ASN A 175 -9.15 4.92 8.44
C ASN A 175 -8.43 6.20 8.02
N GLY A 176 -8.73 7.34 8.64
CA GLY A 176 -8.11 8.60 8.28
C GLY A 176 -8.61 9.80 9.06
N PHE A 177 -7.90 10.91 8.91
CA PHE A 177 -8.28 12.21 9.48
C PHE A 177 -8.38 13.28 8.38
N LEU A 178 -9.44 14.07 8.45
CA LEU A 178 -9.62 15.29 7.65
C LEU A 178 -9.86 16.46 8.60
N SER A 179 -8.86 17.32 8.78
CA SER A 179 -8.91 18.42 9.75
C SER A 179 -8.77 19.80 9.10
N LEU A 180 -9.28 20.85 9.75
CA LEU A 180 -8.97 22.23 9.35
C LEU A 180 -7.56 22.64 9.81
N SER A 181 -7.17 22.25 11.03
CA SER A 181 -5.85 22.50 11.56
C SER A 181 -4.82 21.46 11.13
N LYS A 182 -3.55 21.84 11.26
CA LYS A 182 -2.43 20.96 10.94
C LYS A 182 -2.33 19.85 11.98
N LEU A 183 -2.26 18.61 11.52
CA LEU A 183 -1.98 17.43 12.35
C LEU A 183 -0.47 17.24 12.50
N SER A 184 -0.04 16.64 13.61
CA SER A 184 1.37 16.25 13.79
C SER A 184 1.76 15.23 12.71
N GLU A 185 2.93 15.43 12.09
CA GLU A 185 3.47 14.59 11.01
C GLU A 185 4.05 13.25 11.51
N GLU A 186 3.62 12.80 12.69
CA GLU A 186 4.06 11.52 13.24
C GLU A 186 3.54 10.35 12.41
N LEU A 187 4.35 9.30 12.28
CA LEU A 187 3.97 8.04 11.63
C LEU A 187 2.68 7.51 12.27
N GLY A 188 1.65 7.28 11.45
CA GLY A 188 0.34 6.87 11.94
C GLY A 188 -0.72 6.82 10.84
N THR A 189 -1.97 6.96 11.25
CA THR A 189 -3.14 6.86 10.37
C THR A 189 -3.14 7.97 9.31
N PRO A 190 -3.61 7.70 8.07
CA PRO A 190 -3.61 8.69 6.99
C PRO A 190 -4.31 9.99 7.36
N TYR A 191 -3.84 11.11 6.82
CA TYR A 191 -4.44 12.40 7.10
C TYR A 191 -4.35 13.38 5.93
N ALA A 192 -5.26 14.36 5.96
CA ALA A 192 -5.26 15.52 5.09
C ALA A 192 -5.79 16.75 5.83
N GLN A 193 -5.37 17.92 5.38
CA GLN A 193 -5.84 19.19 5.91
C GLN A 193 -6.67 19.94 4.86
N LEU A 194 -7.79 20.52 5.29
CA LEU A 194 -8.59 21.42 4.46
C LEU A 194 -7.84 22.74 4.23
N LYS A 195 -7.92 23.27 3.01
CA LYS A 195 -7.28 24.54 2.67
C LYS A 195 -8.03 25.75 3.24
N ASN A 196 -9.37 25.72 3.23
CA ASN A 196 -10.22 26.86 3.55
C ASN A 196 -11.24 26.57 4.67
N ILE A 197 -11.46 27.54 5.55
CA ILE A 197 -12.47 27.46 6.62
C ILE A 197 -13.92 27.42 6.10
N ASN A 198 -14.18 28.07 4.96
CA ASN A 198 -15.52 28.06 4.36
C ASN A 198 -15.91 26.67 3.84
N ASP A 199 -14.93 25.93 3.31
CA ASP A 199 -15.12 24.55 2.87
C ASP A 199 -15.44 23.67 4.08
N TYR A 200 -14.70 23.81 5.18
CA TYR A 200 -14.98 23.11 6.44
C TYR A 200 -16.42 23.36 6.94
N LYS A 201 -16.87 24.62 6.95
CA LYS A 201 -18.25 24.98 7.33
C LYS A 201 -19.30 24.34 6.42
N LYS A 202 -19.04 24.30 5.11
CA LYS A 202 -19.94 23.67 4.14
C LYS A 202 -19.99 22.15 4.35
N ILE A 203 -18.84 21.52 4.52
CA ILE A 203 -18.66 20.08 4.69
C ILE A 203 -19.37 19.60 5.96
N THR A 204 -19.17 20.28 7.09
CA THR A 204 -19.80 19.94 8.38
C THR A 204 -21.30 20.21 8.43
N LYS A 205 -21.79 21.20 7.66
CA LYS A 205 -23.22 21.45 7.48
C LYS A 205 -23.89 20.40 6.59
N THR A 206 -23.23 20.00 5.50
CA THR A 206 -23.79 19.08 4.51
C THR A 206 -23.73 17.62 4.99
N LYS A 207 -22.70 17.25 5.76
CA LYS A 207 -22.48 15.91 6.29
C LYS A 207 -22.54 14.81 5.23
N PHE A 208 -21.66 14.92 4.23
CA PHE A 208 -21.45 13.89 3.20
C PHE A 208 -21.12 12.54 3.85
N THR A 209 -21.56 11.43 3.24
CA THR A 209 -21.45 10.10 3.88
C THR A 209 -20.07 9.49 3.71
N TYR A 210 -19.41 9.80 2.59
CA TYR A 210 -18.15 9.21 2.17
C TYR A 210 -17.15 10.29 1.80
N CYS A 211 -15.88 9.96 1.98
CA CYS A 211 -14.76 10.82 1.64
C CYS A 211 -13.69 10.00 0.93
N THR A 212 -13.12 10.56 -0.13
CA THR A 212 -11.97 10.02 -0.86
C THR A 212 -10.95 11.13 -1.02
N ILE A 213 -9.70 10.86 -0.67
CA ILE A 213 -8.63 11.85 -0.63
C ILE A 213 -7.47 11.34 -1.46
N LEU A 214 -7.02 12.17 -2.40
CA LEU A 214 -5.96 11.85 -3.34
C LEU A 214 -4.75 12.75 -3.11
N SER A 215 -3.60 12.17 -2.76
CA SER A 215 -2.37 12.89 -2.47
C SER A 215 -1.71 13.46 -3.72
N ASN A 216 -1.81 12.75 -4.86
CA ASN A 216 -1.22 13.16 -6.13
C ASN A 216 -1.84 14.46 -6.70
N SER A 217 -3.13 14.69 -6.48
CA SER A 217 -3.83 15.90 -6.91
C SER A 217 -4.12 16.89 -5.77
N SER A 218 -3.84 16.50 -4.52
CA SER A 218 -4.25 17.26 -3.32
C SER A 218 -5.74 17.61 -3.32
N THR A 219 -6.57 16.61 -3.62
CA THR A 219 -8.02 16.77 -3.79
C THR A 219 -8.78 15.91 -2.78
N ILE A 220 -9.84 16.47 -2.20
CA ILE A 220 -10.84 15.78 -1.39
C ILE A 220 -12.13 15.69 -2.19
N TYR A 221 -12.68 14.49 -2.33
CA TYR A 221 -14.02 14.25 -2.85
C TYR A 221 -14.91 13.81 -1.70
N LEU A 222 -16.01 14.52 -1.47
CA LEU A 222 -17.00 14.19 -0.45
C LEU A 222 -18.36 13.93 -1.11
N TYR A 223 -19.01 12.82 -0.79
CA TYR A 223 -20.23 12.33 -1.46
C TYR A 223 -21.13 11.48 -0.56
#